data_AF-A0A4S1GT90-F1
#
_entry.id   AF-A0A4S1GT90-F1
#
_cell.length_a   1.000
_cell.length_b   1.000
_cell.length_c   1.000
_cell.angle_alpha   90.00
_cell.angle_beta   90.00
_cell.angle_gamma   90.00
#
_symmetry.space_group_name_H-M   'P 1'
#
loop_
_entity.id
_entity.type
_entity.pdbx_description
1 polymer ?
#
loop_
_entity_poly.entity_id
_entity_poly.type
_entity_poly.pdbx_seq_one_letter_code
_entity_poly.pdbx_strand_id
1 'polypeptide(L)'
;EGSLDRLGQILAEHHLGNLKPVATLAEVEKLEPGQAGFAVLPLESGFATDDMVVVAEQDILGDRLIRRSKRKKKASDFIAEASSLSSGDIVVHADHGIGRFVGLRTIEAVGAPHDCLEIHYAGDDRLFLQVENMELLSRDGSDSAEAPLDKLGGGAWQARKARLKRRLLDMAGQLIRIAAERQMRAAPSMIPAEGIYGEFAARFP
;
A
#
# COMPACT_ATOMS: atom_id res chain seq x y z
N GLU A 1 -20.83 -8.57 13.24
CA GLU A 1 -22.17 -7.97 13.02
C GLU A 1 -22.23 -7.23 11.69
N GLY A 2 -21.65 -6.04 11.51
CA GLY A 2 -21.84 -5.26 10.27
C GLY A 2 -21.36 -5.84 8.91
N SER A 3 -20.55 -6.91 8.86
CA SER A 3 -20.29 -7.63 7.59
C SER A 3 -21.44 -8.55 7.20
N LEU A 4 -22.04 -9.20 8.20
CA LEU A 4 -23.15 -10.12 8.02
C LEU A 4 -24.36 -9.36 7.49
N ASP A 5 -24.72 -8.23 8.10
CA ASP A 5 -25.86 -7.40 7.64
C ASP A 5 -25.72 -6.94 6.18
N ARG A 6 -24.50 -6.55 5.77
CA ARG A 6 -24.22 -6.14 4.38
C ARG A 6 -24.38 -7.29 3.39
N LEU A 7 -23.87 -8.47 3.74
CA LEU A 7 -23.97 -9.63 2.87
C LEU A 7 -25.42 -10.14 2.80
N GLY A 8 -26.19 -10.03 3.89
CA GLY A 8 -27.63 -10.27 3.87
C GLY A 8 -28.39 -9.32 2.93
N GLN A 9 -28.02 -8.03 2.90
CA GLN A 9 -28.62 -7.06 1.98
C GLN A 9 -28.34 -7.38 0.50
N ILE A 10 -27.09 -7.73 0.16
CA ILE A 10 -26.69 -8.10 -1.20
C ILE A 10 -27.46 -9.35 -1.67
N LEU A 11 -27.56 -10.37 -0.81
CA LEU A 11 -28.27 -11.61 -1.16
C LEU A 11 -29.79 -11.38 -1.34
N ALA A 12 -30.38 -10.50 -0.54
CA ALA A 12 -31.79 -10.12 -0.69
C ALA A 12 -32.05 -9.39 -2.02
N GLU A 13 -31.15 -8.51 -2.46
CA GLU A 13 -31.23 -7.82 -3.76
C GLU A 13 -31.19 -8.80 -4.95
N HIS A 14 -30.54 -9.96 -4.78
CA HIS A 14 -30.47 -11.03 -5.77
C HIS A 14 -31.53 -12.13 -5.60
N HIS A 15 -32.59 -11.88 -4.82
CA HIS A 15 -33.70 -12.81 -4.57
C HIS A 15 -33.31 -14.11 -3.82
N LEU A 16 -32.18 -14.12 -3.12
CA LEU A 16 -31.73 -15.23 -2.26
C LEU A 16 -32.13 -14.96 -0.79
N GLY A 17 -33.42 -14.69 -0.57
CA GLY A 17 -33.93 -14.03 0.65
C GLY A 17 -34.31 -14.91 1.85
N ASN A 18 -34.29 -16.25 1.74
CA ASN A 18 -34.67 -17.14 2.84
C ASN A 18 -33.50 -17.42 3.81
N LEU A 19 -32.88 -16.36 4.33
CA LEU A 19 -31.77 -16.45 5.27
C LEU A 19 -32.25 -16.35 6.71
N LYS A 20 -31.82 -17.26 7.58
CA LYS A 20 -32.10 -17.21 9.02
C LYS A 20 -30.80 -17.05 9.82
N PRO A 21 -30.72 -16.08 10.76
CA PRO A 21 -29.56 -15.98 11.64
C PRO A 21 -29.47 -17.23 12.51
N VAL A 22 -28.31 -17.87 12.51
CA VAL A 22 -28.01 -19.06 13.31
C VAL A 22 -26.73 -18.82 14.10
N ALA A 23 -26.74 -19.19 15.38
CA ALA A 23 -25.59 -19.06 16.27
C ALA A 23 -24.87 -20.40 16.47
N THR A 24 -25.55 -21.52 16.22
CA THR A 24 -25.03 -22.87 16.47
C THR A 24 -25.32 -23.84 15.33
N LEU A 25 -24.50 -24.89 15.19
CA LEU A 25 -24.69 -25.93 14.18
C LEU A 25 -26.03 -26.68 14.35
N ALA A 26 -26.49 -26.84 15.59
CA ALA A 26 -27.78 -27.47 15.91
C ALA A 26 -29.00 -26.64 15.45
N GLU A 27 -28.82 -25.34 15.18
CA GLU A 27 -29.86 -24.50 14.58
C GLU A 27 -29.91 -24.64 13.06
N VAL A 28 -28.79 -25.02 12.43
CA VAL A 28 -28.70 -25.30 10.98
C VAL A 28 -29.49 -26.56 10.64
N GLU A 29 -29.40 -27.60 11.46
CA GLU A 29 -30.14 -28.87 11.28
C GLU A 29 -31.67 -28.71 11.38
N LYS A 30 -32.14 -27.59 11.94
CA LYS A 30 -33.58 -27.28 12.10
C LYS A 30 -34.13 -26.43 10.94
N LEU A 31 -33.32 -26.10 9.94
CA LEU A 31 -33.75 -25.33 8.79
C LEU A 31 -34.60 -26.18 7.85
N GLU A 32 -35.66 -25.57 7.31
CA GLU A 32 -36.52 -26.24 6.34
C GLU A 32 -35.91 -26.20 4.93
N PRO A 33 -36.27 -27.14 4.03
CA PRO A 33 -35.85 -27.09 2.64
C PRO A 33 -36.16 -25.73 1.99
N GLY A 34 -35.14 -25.07 1.45
CA GLY A 34 -35.23 -23.72 0.87
C GLY A 34 -34.90 -22.58 1.83
N GLN A 35 -34.42 -22.87 3.04
CA GLN A 35 -33.84 -21.90 3.98
C GLN A 35 -32.32 -22.11 4.10
N ALA A 36 -31.57 -21.03 4.21
CA ALA A 36 -30.13 -21.07 4.47
C ALA A 36 -29.78 -20.34 5.78
N GLY A 37 -28.80 -20.87 6.50
CA GLY A 37 -28.33 -20.33 7.76
C GLY A 37 -27.35 -19.18 7.54
N PHE A 38 -27.35 -18.21 8.45
CA PHE A 38 -26.50 -17.04 8.37
C PHE A 38 -25.80 -16.76 9.69
N ALA A 39 -24.46 -16.82 9.72
CA ALA A 39 -23.68 -16.82 10.95
C ALA A 39 -22.36 -16.06 10.80
N VAL A 40 -21.80 -15.58 11.91
CA VAL A 40 -20.45 -15.01 11.97
C VAL A 40 -19.47 -16.09 12.41
N LEU A 41 -18.60 -16.52 11.52
CA LEU A 41 -17.56 -17.52 11.79
C LEU A 41 -16.19 -17.01 11.32
N PRO A 42 -15.09 -17.37 12.01
CA PRO A 42 -13.74 -16.99 11.61
C PRO A 42 -13.22 -17.92 10.49
N LEU A 43 -13.88 -17.90 9.32
CA LEU A 43 -13.52 -18.69 8.16
C LEU A 43 -12.93 -17.81 7.05
N GLU A 44 -11.89 -18.31 6.39
CA GLU A 44 -11.24 -17.64 5.25
C GLU A 44 -11.71 -18.17 3.89
N SER A 45 -12.15 -19.42 3.84
CA SER A 45 -12.71 -20.07 2.66
C SER A 45 -13.87 -20.98 3.08
N GLY A 46 -14.82 -21.15 2.16
CA GLY A 46 -15.89 -22.11 2.29
C GLY A 46 -15.42 -23.54 2.09
N PHE A 47 -16.27 -24.48 2.46
CA PHE A 47 -16.01 -25.91 2.29
C PHE A 47 -17.32 -26.67 2.10
N ALA A 48 -17.22 -27.85 1.50
CA ALA A 48 -18.34 -28.77 1.33
C ALA A 48 -18.07 -30.07 2.09
N THR A 49 -19.15 -30.61 2.65
CA THR A 49 -19.23 -31.94 3.25
C THR A 49 -20.37 -32.70 2.56
N ASP A 50 -20.53 -33.98 2.85
CA ASP A 50 -21.59 -34.80 2.25
C ASP A 50 -23.00 -34.25 2.56
N ASP A 51 -23.17 -33.59 3.71
CA ASP A 51 -24.47 -33.15 4.23
C ASP A 51 -24.67 -31.61 4.20
N MET A 52 -23.61 -30.83 3.95
CA MET A 52 -23.66 -29.37 4.06
C MET A 52 -22.61 -28.68 3.20
N VAL A 53 -22.97 -27.51 2.65
CA VAL A 53 -22.05 -26.57 2.02
C VAL A 53 -22.00 -25.28 2.83
N VAL A 54 -20.79 -24.86 3.17
CA VAL A 54 -20.51 -23.58 3.83
C VAL A 54 -19.83 -22.67 2.82
N VAL A 55 -20.39 -21.48 2.62
CA VAL A 55 -19.84 -20.46 1.73
C VAL A 55 -19.35 -19.29 2.58
N ALA A 56 -18.08 -18.93 2.45
CA ALA A 56 -17.49 -17.79 3.14
C ALA A 56 -17.73 -16.48 2.35
N GLU A 57 -17.63 -15.33 3.04
CA GLU A 57 -17.76 -14.00 2.42
C GLU A 57 -16.76 -13.82 1.27
N GLN A 58 -15.55 -14.35 1.44
CA GLN A 58 -14.44 -14.26 0.51
C GLN A 58 -14.66 -15.08 -0.75
N ASP A 59 -15.45 -16.16 -0.70
CA ASP A 59 -15.79 -16.97 -1.88
C ASP A 59 -16.71 -16.19 -2.84
N ILE A 60 -17.51 -15.25 -2.30
CA ILE A 60 -18.49 -14.46 -3.06
C ILE A 60 -17.91 -13.09 -3.45
N LEU A 61 -17.25 -12.41 -2.50
CA LEU A 61 -16.79 -11.03 -2.66
C LEU A 61 -15.29 -10.93 -3.02
N GLY A 62 -14.58 -12.05 -3.05
CA GLY A 62 -13.13 -12.12 -3.28
C GLY A 62 -12.31 -11.75 -2.04
N ASP A 63 -10.98 -11.77 -2.20
CA ASP A 63 -10.04 -11.46 -1.13
C ASP A 63 -10.33 -10.09 -0.51
N ARG A 64 -10.68 -10.10 0.77
CA ARG A 64 -10.74 -8.87 1.56
C ARG A 64 -9.33 -8.28 1.54
N LEU A 65 -9.21 -7.02 1.14
CA LEU A 65 -7.97 -6.26 1.28
C LEU A 65 -7.73 -6.03 2.78
N ILE A 66 -7.30 -7.07 3.50
CA ILE A 66 -6.95 -6.98 4.92
C ILE A 66 -5.70 -6.12 4.96
N ARG A 67 -5.90 -4.84 5.26
CA ARG A 67 -4.81 -3.97 5.67
C ARG A 67 -4.29 -4.56 6.98
N ARG A 68 -3.32 -5.48 6.88
CA ARG A 68 -2.64 -6.08 8.03
C ARG A 68 -2.33 -4.95 8.99
N SER A 69 -2.86 -5.03 10.21
CA SER A 69 -2.45 -4.12 11.28
C SER A 69 -0.94 -4.19 11.33
N LYS A 70 -0.26 -3.11 10.92
CA LYS A 70 1.20 -3.06 10.90
C LYS A 70 1.63 -3.28 12.34
N ARG A 71 2.18 -4.46 12.62
CA ARG A 71 2.79 -4.79 13.90
C ARG A 71 3.73 -3.63 14.23
N LYS A 72 3.50 -2.97 15.37
CA LYS A 72 4.27 -1.80 15.80
C LYS A 72 5.74 -2.25 15.87
N LYS A 73 6.57 -1.79 14.92
CA LYS A 73 8.00 -2.11 14.87
C LYS A 73 8.63 -1.69 16.19
N LYS A 74 9.54 -2.50 16.73
CA LYS A 74 10.29 -2.16 17.95
C LYS A 74 11.43 -1.20 17.59
N ALA A 75 11.88 -0.37 18.53
CA ALA A 75 13.03 0.53 18.34
C ALA A 75 14.28 -0.21 17.80
N SER A 76 14.51 -1.46 18.24
CA SER A 76 15.58 -2.33 17.72
C SER A 76 15.52 -2.57 16.22
N ASP A 77 14.31 -2.68 15.67
CA ASP A 77 14.10 -2.96 14.24
C ASP A 77 14.47 -1.73 13.40
N PHE A 78 14.20 -0.53 13.94
CA PHE A 78 14.58 0.74 13.32
C PHE A 78 16.09 0.98 13.38
N ILE A 79 16.76 0.60 14.47
CA ILE A 79 18.23 0.72 14.58
C ILE A 79 18.93 -0.17 13.56
N ALA A 80 18.44 -1.40 13.34
CA ALA A 80 18.95 -2.29 12.30
C ALA A 80 18.75 -1.69 10.89
N GLU A 81 17.62 -1.03 10.64
CA GLU A 81 17.33 -0.33 9.38
C GLU A 81 18.25 0.90 9.22
N ALA A 82 18.46 1.68 10.28
CA ALA A 82 19.36 2.84 10.32
C ALA A 82 20.83 2.47 10.12
N SER A 83 21.23 1.25 10.49
CA SER A 83 22.58 0.72 10.29
C SER A 83 22.98 0.60 8.81
N SER A 84 22.02 0.70 7.89
CA SER A 84 22.28 0.76 6.44
C SER A 84 22.78 2.13 5.97
N LEU A 85 22.63 3.18 6.79
CA LEU A 85 23.14 4.52 6.51
C LEU A 85 24.58 4.64 6.99
N SER A 86 25.43 5.14 6.11
CA SER A 86 26.83 5.43 6.41
C SER A 86 27.00 6.92 6.68
N SER A 87 27.90 7.26 7.62
CA SER A 87 28.23 8.66 7.88
C SER A 87 28.67 9.35 6.59
N GLY A 88 28.09 10.53 6.32
CA GLY A 88 28.31 11.28 5.10
C GLY A 88 27.26 11.04 4.01
N ASP A 89 26.40 10.03 4.12
CA ASP A 89 25.32 9.77 3.18
C ASP A 89 24.39 10.98 3.04
N ILE A 90 23.97 11.25 1.80
CA ILE A 90 22.93 12.23 1.52
C ILE A 90 21.58 11.58 1.80
N VAL A 91 20.77 12.28 2.59
CA VAL A 91 19.44 11.83 2.99
C VAL A 91 18.42 12.91 2.72
N VAL A 92 17.21 12.50 2.39
CA VAL A 92 16.08 13.38 2.14
C VAL A 92 15.07 13.17 3.27
N HIS A 93 14.85 14.21 4.06
CA HIS A 93 13.77 14.24 5.02
C HIS A 93 12.49 14.74 4.34
N ALA A 94 11.37 14.05 4.55
CA ALA A 94 10.08 14.37 3.95
C ALA A 94 9.71 15.86 4.10
N ASP A 95 9.94 16.44 5.28
CA ASP A 95 9.55 17.83 5.59
C ASP A 95 10.65 18.88 5.50
N HIS A 96 11.91 18.47 5.54
CA HIS A 96 13.04 19.40 5.70
C HIS A 96 13.99 19.42 4.51
N GLY A 97 13.88 18.44 3.61
CA GLY A 97 14.66 18.39 2.38
C GLY A 97 15.96 17.64 2.54
N ILE A 98 16.95 18.04 1.76
CA ILE A 98 18.21 17.34 1.59
C ILE A 98 19.15 17.71 2.72
N GLY A 99 19.58 16.70 3.49
CA GLY A 99 20.56 16.80 4.56
C GLY A 99 21.65 15.75 4.42
N ARG A 100 22.67 15.85 5.27
CA ARG A 100 23.77 14.88 5.36
C ARG A 100 23.65 14.11 6.67
N PHE A 101 23.57 12.79 6.58
CA PHE A 101 23.59 11.94 7.77
C PHE A 101 24.98 11.92 8.40
N VAL A 102 25.06 12.07 9.72
CA VAL A 102 26.33 12.09 10.45
C VAL A 102 26.51 10.80 11.26
N GLY A 103 25.47 10.37 11.96
CA GLY A 103 25.54 9.18 12.80
C GLY A 103 24.38 9.08 13.79
N LEU A 104 24.41 8.03 14.60
CA LEU A 104 23.51 7.87 15.73
C LEU A 104 24.06 8.61 16.95
N ARG A 105 23.19 9.31 17.68
CA ARG A 105 23.49 9.89 18.99
C ARG A 105 22.36 9.63 19.97
N THR A 106 22.74 9.27 21.19
CA THR A 106 21.81 9.26 22.32
C THR A 106 21.69 10.67 22.90
N ILE A 107 20.47 11.19 22.97
CA ILE A 107 20.15 12.53 23.46
C ILE A 107 19.15 12.38 24.61
N GLU A 108 19.43 13.03 25.73
CA GLU A 108 18.45 13.14 26.80
C GLU A 108 17.37 14.16 26.41
N ALA A 109 16.13 13.69 26.29
CA ALA A 109 14.97 14.55 26.09
C ALA A 109 13.88 14.11 27.07
N VAL A 110 13.22 15.08 27.71
CA VAL A 110 12.09 14.81 28.64
C VAL A 110 12.47 13.81 29.77
N GLY A 111 13.73 13.83 30.21
CA GLY A 111 14.22 12.98 31.30
C GLY A 111 14.50 11.51 30.93
N ALA A 112 14.47 11.15 29.65
CA ALA A 112 14.86 9.83 29.16
C ALA A 112 15.88 9.93 28.01
N PRO A 113 16.82 8.97 27.90
CA PRO A 113 17.70 8.88 26.73
C PRO A 113 16.90 8.40 25.51
N HIS A 114 17.01 9.13 24.42
CA HIS A 114 16.46 8.79 23.12
C HIS A 114 17.57 8.63 22.09
N ASP A 115 17.52 7.56 21.32
CA ASP A 115 18.42 7.38 20.18
C ASP A 115 17.90 8.17 18.98
N CYS A 116 18.77 9.05 18.48
CA CYS A 116 18.45 9.98 17.40
C CYS A 116 19.49 9.88 16.29
N LEU A 117 19.04 10.03 15.05
CA LEU A 117 19.87 10.24 13.87
C LEU A 117 20.25 11.72 13.81
N GLU A 118 21.54 12.02 13.80
CA GLU A 118 22.06 13.36 13.58
C GLU A 118 22.16 13.64 12.08
N ILE A 119 21.51 14.72 11.64
CA ILE A 119 21.48 15.16 10.24
C ILE A 119 21.91 16.63 10.18
N HIS A 120 22.87 16.94 9.32
CA HIS A 120 23.35 18.31 9.08
C HIS A 120 22.74 18.89 7.81
N TYR A 121 22.36 20.16 7.89
CA TYR A 121 21.78 20.96 6.83
C TYR A 121 22.71 22.14 6.48
N ALA A 122 22.36 22.91 5.44
CA ALA A 122 23.13 24.08 5.06
C ALA A 122 23.17 25.13 6.19
N GLY A 123 24.33 25.74 6.40
CA GLY A 123 24.52 26.78 7.43
C GLY A 123 24.75 26.23 8.84
N ASP A 124 25.32 25.03 8.96
CA ASP A 124 25.60 24.31 10.23
C ASP A 124 24.35 23.98 11.08
N ASP A 125 23.16 24.09 10.47
CA ASP A 125 21.89 23.69 11.07
C ASP A 125 21.86 22.16 11.30
N ARG A 126 21.34 21.73 12.46
CA ARG A 126 21.29 20.31 12.85
C ARG A 126 19.88 19.88 13.19
N LEU A 127 19.52 18.67 12.74
CA LEU A 127 18.28 17.99 13.09
C LEU A 127 18.62 16.68 13.80
N PHE A 128 17.97 16.42 14.93
CA PHE A 128 18.03 15.15 15.63
C PHE A 128 16.70 14.42 15.45
N LEU A 129 16.69 13.43 14.58
CA LEU A 129 15.49 12.65 14.25
C LEU A 129 15.47 11.38 15.09
N GLN A 130 14.45 11.21 15.93
CA GLN A 130 14.25 9.97 16.68
C GLN A 130 14.17 8.75 15.75
N VAL A 131 14.81 7.63 16.13
CA VAL A 131 14.85 6.41 15.31
C VAL A 131 13.47 5.86 14.98
N GLU A 132 12.47 6.10 15.83
CA GLU A 132 11.07 5.71 15.60
C GLU A 132 10.42 6.42 14.41
N ASN A 133 10.98 7.55 13.97
CA ASN A 133 10.50 8.35 12.83
C ASN A 133 11.43 8.21 11.61
N MET A 134 12.29 7.18 11.58
CA MET A 134 13.25 6.96 10.50
C MET A 134 12.57 6.87 9.12
N GLU A 135 11.31 6.44 9.03
CA GLU A 135 10.54 6.35 7.79
C GLU A 135 10.32 7.71 7.09
N LEU A 136 10.52 8.83 7.80
CA LEU A 136 10.50 10.17 7.21
C LEU A 136 11.79 10.48 6.45
N LEU A 137 12.80 9.62 6.59
CA LEU A 137 14.11 9.75 5.98
C LEU A 137 14.26 8.74 4.84
N SER A 138 14.77 9.20 3.71
CA SER A 138 15.12 8.34 2.58
C SER A 138 16.56 8.61 2.17
N ARG A 139 17.35 7.56 1.93
CA ARG A 139 18.70 7.70 1.37
C ARG A 139 18.58 8.17 -0.08
N ASP A 140 19.36 9.18 -0.46
CA ASP A 140 19.48 9.54 -1.86
C ASP A 140 20.26 8.44 -2.60
N GLY A 141 19.68 7.91 -3.68
CA GLY A 141 20.24 6.78 -4.44
C GLY A 141 21.35 7.18 -5.40
N SER A 142 21.76 8.45 -5.38
CA SER A 142 22.87 8.96 -6.17
C SER A 142 24.17 8.78 -5.39
N ASP A 143 25.17 8.12 -5.97
CA ASP A 143 26.52 7.98 -5.38
C ASP A 143 27.28 9.32 -5.28
N SER A 144 26.64 10.44 -5.68
CA SER A 144 27.22 11.77 -5.58
C SER A 144 27.11 12.33 -4.17
N ALA A 145 28.23 12.33 -3.45
CA ALA A 145 28.38 12.97 -2.13
C ALA A 145 28.17 14.51 -2.11
N GLU A 146 27.94 15.13 -3.27
CA GLU A 146 27.91 16.58 -3.52
C GLU A 146 26.50 17.15 -3.77
N ALA A 147 25.44 16.52 -3.25
CA ALA A 147 24.13 17.15 -3.31
C ALA A 147 24.10 18.45 -2.47
N PRO A 148 23.56 19.57 -3.01
CA PRO A 148 23.40 20.79 -2.25
C PRO A 148 22.41 20.57 -1.10
N LEU A 149 22.83 20.87 0.11
CA LEU A 149 22.01 20.74 1.31
C LEU A 149 20.95 21.85 1.36
N ASP A 150 19.75 21.51 1.84
CA ASP A 150 18.70 22.48 2.14
C ASP A 150 18.99 23.21 3.45
N LYS A 151 18.36 24.38 3.63
CA LYS A 151 18.37 25.09 4.91
C LYS A 151 17.21 24.63 5.79
N LEU A 152 17.49 24.32 7.05
CA LEU A 152 16.46 23.89 8.00
C LEU A 152 15.49 25.05 8.30
N GLY A 153 14.18 24.76 8.33
CA GLY A 153 13.14 25.78 8.50
C GLY A 153 12.95 26.73 7.32
N GLY A 154 13.69 26.56 6.21
CA GLY A 154 13.52 27.34 5.00
C GLY A 154 12.28 26.92 4.19
N GLY A 155 11.64 27.89 3.50
CA GLY A 155 10.49 27.61 2.62
C GLY A 155 10.83 26.99 1.26
N ALA A 156 12.13 26.90 0.91
CA ALA A 156 12.60 26.48 -0.41
C ALA A 156 12.19 25.03 -0.75
N TRP A 157 12.35 24.10 0.21
CA TRP A 157 11.98 22.69 0.03
C TRP A 157 10.48 22.54 -0.24
N GLN A 158 9.64 23.19 0.57
CA GLN A 158 8.19 23.15 0.43
C GLN A 158 7.75 23.75 -0.92
N ALA A 159 8.37 24.85 -1.35
CA ALA A 159 8.14 25.44 -2.66
C ALA A 159 8.55 24.51 -3.81
N ARG A 160 9.69 23.82 -3.71
CA ARG A 160 10.13 22.81 -4.70
C ARG A 160 9.15 21.63 -4.77
N LYS A 161 8.72 21.08 -3.63
CA LYS A 161 7.69 20.03 -3.56
C LYS A 161 6.38 20.46 -4.20
N ALA A 162 5.89 21.67 -3.90
CA ALA A 162 4.64 22.19 -4.46
C ALA A 162 4.71 22.32 -5.99
N ARG A 163 5.82 22.86 -6.52
CA ARG A 163 6.06 22.98 -7.97
C ARG A 163 6.08 21.61 -8.65
N LEU A 164 6.78 20.64 -8.06
CA LEU A 164 6.87 19.28 -8.59
C LEU A 164 5.51 18.58 -8.57
N LYS A 165 4.75 18.70 -7.47
CA LYS A 165 3.39 18.16 -7.35
C LYS A 165 2.48 18.69 -8.44
N ARG A 166 2.51 19.99 -8.72
CA ARG A 166 1.73 20.60 -9.82
C ARG A 166 2.09 19.96 -11.17
N ARG A 167 3.39 19.87 -11.47
CA ARG A 167 3.86 19.27 -12.73
C ARG A 167 3.44 17.80 -12.87
N LEU A 168 3.47 17.02 -11.78
CA LEU A 168 2.99 15.63 -11.77
C LEU A 168 1.50 15.54 -12.09
N LEU A 169 0.68 16.41 -11.50
CA LEU A 169 -0.75 16.47 -11.79
C LEU A 169 -1.02 16.86 -13.25
N ASP A 170 -0.28 17.83 -13.80
CA ASP A 170 -0.40 18.24 -15.19
C ASP A 170 -0.08 17.06 -16.15
N MET A 171 1.01 16.33 -15.88
CA MET A 171 1.38 15.14 -16.68
C MET A 171 0.34 14.02 -16.55
N ALA A 172 -0.16 13.75 -15.35
CA ALA A 172 -1.21 12.76 -15.16
C ALA A 172 -2.49 13.14 -15.94
N GLY A 173 -2.87 14.42 -15.93
CA GLY A 173 -3.99 14.93 -16.73
C GLY A 173 -3.78 14.73 -18.24
N GLN A 174 -2.56 14.96 -18.74
CA GLN A 174 -2.22 14.69 -20.15
C GLN A 174 -2.33 13.20 -20.50
N LEU A 175 -1.85 12.30 -19.62
CA LEU A 175 -1.95 10.86 -19.83
C LEU A 175 -3.41 10.38 -19.86
N ILE A 176 -4.24 10.88 -18.94
CA ILE A 176 -5.68 10.58 -18.91
C ILE A 176 -6.34 11.04 -20.21
N ARG A 177 -6.01 12.25 -20.68
CA ARG A 177 -6.53 12.78 -21.95
C ARG A 177 -6.15 11.89 -23.13
N ILE A 178 -4.88 11.49 -23.23
CA ILE A 178 -4.41 10.60 -24.30
C ILE A 178 -5.14 9.25 -24.25
N ALA A 179 -5.34 8.69 -23.05
CA ALA A 179 -6.07 7.44 -22.89
C ALA A 179 -7.54 7.57 -23.33
N ALA A 180 -8.22 8.66 -22.96
CA ALA A 180 -9.60 8.93 -23.38
C ALA A 180 -9.69 9.10 -24.92
N GLU A 181 -8.79 9.88 -25.52
CA GLU A 181 -8.71 10.06 -26.97
C GLU A 181 -8.48 8.73 -27.70
N ARG A 182 -7.65 7.83 -27.13
CA ARG A 182 -7.45 6.47 -27.65
C ARG A 182 -8.72 5.62 -27.55
N GLN A 183 -9.45 5.70 -26.45
CA GLN A 183 -10.66 4.91 -26.24
C GLN A 183 -11.83 5.35 -27.13
N MET A 184 -11.88 6.63 -27.50
CA MET A 184 -12.90 7.17 -28.43
C MET A 184 -12.60 6.87 -29.91
N ARG A 185 -11.35 6.52 -30.25
CA ARG A 185 -10.97 6.19 -31.63
C ARG A 185 -11.16 4.71 -31.89
N ALA A 186 -11.95 4.38 -32.90
CA ALA A 186 -11.96 3.05 -33.46
C ALA A 186 -10.80 2.88 -34.45
N ALA A 187 -10.14 1.73 -34.41
CA ALA A 187 -9.19 1.28 -35.42
C ALA A 187 -9.61 -0.11 -35.91
N PRO A 188 -9.35 -0.46 -37.18
CA PRO A 188 -9.56 -1.82 -37.66
C PRO A 188 -8.74 -2.80 -36.82
N SER A 189 -9.36 -3.89 -36.37
CA SER A 189 -8.64 -4.99 -35.73
C SER A 189 -7.73 -5.64 -36.78
N MET A 190 -6.42 -5.68 -36.52
CA MET A 190 -5.50 -6.37 -37.40
C MET A 190 -5.49 -7.86 -37.06
N ILE A 191 -6.16 -8.65 -37.88
CA ILE A 191 -6.16 -10.10 -37.79
C ILE A 191 -5.06 -10.62 -38.71
N PRO A 192 -4.03 -11.32 -38.21
CA PRO A 192 -3.00 -11.89 -39.06
C PRO A 192 -3.61 -12.96 -39.97
N ALA A 193 -3.15 -13.02 -41.23
CA ALA A 193 -3.55 -14.06 -42.15
C ALA A 193 -3.11 -15.44 -41.63
N GLU A 194 -3.96 -16.45 -41.85
CA GLU A 194 -3.68 -17.84 -41.50
C GLU A 194 -2.38 -18.32 -42.19
N GLY A 195 -1.58 -19.11 -41.48
CA GLY A 195 -0.32 -19.68 -41.98
C GLY A 195 0.89 -18.73 -41.96
N ILE A 196 0.76 -17.50 -42.48
CA ILE A 196 1.89 -16.56 -42.65
C ILE A 196 2.57 -16.20 -41.32
N TYR A 197 1.77 -15.98 -40.27
CA TYR A 197 2.33 -15.68 -38.95
C TYR A 197 3.13 -16.86 -38.36
N GLY A 198 2.68 -18.09 -38.59
CA GLY A 198 3.37 -19.30 -38.14
C GLY A 198 4.71 -19.51 -38.86
N GLU A 199 4.75 -19.29 -40.18
CA GLU A 199 5.99 -19.34 -40.96
C GLU A 199 7.01 -18.28 -40.51
N PHE A 200 6.54 -17.07 -40.19
CA PHE A 200 7.38 -16.01 -39.64
C PHE A 200 7.95 -16.39 -38.27
N ALA A 201 7.10 -16.87 -37.35
CA ALA A 201 7.51 -17.25 -35.99
C ALA A 201 8.55 -18.38 -36.00
N ALA A 202 8.44 -19.35 -36.91
CA ALA A 202 9.38 -20.48 -37.05
C ALA A 202 10.82 -20.06 -37.45
N ARG A 203 11.04 -18.80 -37.87
CA ARG A 203 12.37 -18.27 -38.20
C ARG A 203 13.15 -17.77 -36.98
N PHE A 204 12.50 -17.69 -35.81
CA PHE A 204 13.09 -17.29 -34.54
C PHE A 204 13.09 -18.49 -33.58
N PRO A 205 14.09 -19.40 -33.68
CA PRO A 205 14.24 -20.52 -32.74
C PRO A 205 14.55 -20.07 -31.31
#